data_AF-A0A816Z466-F1
#
_entry.id   AF-A0A816Z466-F1
#
_cell.length_a   1.000
_cell.length_b   1.000
_cell.length_c   1.000
_cell.angle_alpha   90.00
_cell.angle_beta   90.00
_cell.angle_gamma   90.00
#
_symmetry.space_group_name_H-M   'P 1'
#
loop_
_entity.id
_entity.type
_entity.pdbx_description
1 polymer ?
#
loop_
_entity_poly.entity_id
_entity_poly.type
_entity_poly.pdbx_seq_one_letter_code
_entity_poly.pdbx_strand_id
1 'polypeptide(L)'
;MSNKVPNLCLSNGLAFYEIPDCLKILTELEERLTSPRIPFMAIRMLGFCKQFGLKGNLVNGPMNVDTNVSVLPRKFSDTHTIQLKFMRQMKNKNAFMYETIRPKVVRTAVKYLVEQELYKGEGIIISDDWLNEYSNERERTPPDMKLNLAPP
;
A
#
# COMPACT_ATOMS: atom_id res chain seq x y z
N MET A 1 -44.21 -22.42 13.81
CA MET A 1 -43.25 -22.44 12.69
C MET A 1 -41.88 -22.71 13.27
N SER A 2 -41.20 -23.77 12.83
CA SER A 2 -39.93 -24.23 13.44
C SER A 2 -38.80 -23.25 13.13
N ASN A 3 -38.14 -22.72 14.16
CA ASN A 3 -36.96 -21.84 14.12
C ASN A 3 -35.72 -22.59 13.59
N LYS A 4 -35.76 -23.08 12.33
CA LYS A 4 -34.62 -23.72 11.70
C LYS A 4 -33.68 -22.67 11.12
N VAL A 5 -32.54 -22.48 11.77
CA VAL A 5 -31.44 -21.65 11.26
C VAL A 5 -30.74 -22.43 10.13
N PRO A 6 -30.47 -21.80 8.96
CA PRO A 6 -29.73 -22.45 7.88
C PRO A 6 -28.33 -22.90 8.33
N ASN A 7 -27.79 -24.00 7.78
CA ASN A 7 -26.45 -24.49 8.14
C ASN A 7 -25.35 -23.44 7.88
N LEU A 8 -25.50 -22.64 6.82
CA LEU A 8 -24.59 -21.55 6.44
C LEU A 8 -25.03 -20.18 7.01
N CYS A 9 -25.51 -20.15 8.26
CA CYS A 9 -25.86 -18.91 8.92
C CYS A 9 -24.68 -18.36 9.74
N LEU A 10 -24.53 -17.03 9.77
CA LEU A 10 -23.51 -16.33 10.55
C LEU A 10 -23.54 -16.72 12.04
N SER A 11 -24.73 -16.99 12.57
CA SER A 11 -24.96 -17.43 13.95
C SER A 11 -24.40 -18.82 14.27
N ASN A 12 -24.06 -19.62 13.26
CA ASN A 12 -23.51 -20.97 13.43
C ASN A 12 -21.97 -20.96 13.56
N GLY A 13 -21.40 -19.88 14.09
CA GLY A 13 -19.94 -19.74 14.21
C GLY A 13 -19.24 -19.42 12.89
N LEU A 14 -19.99 -19.01 11.86
CA LEU A 14 -19.46 -18.48 10.60
C LEU A 14 -19.27 -16.96 10.65
N ALA A 15 -19.38 -16.36 11.84
CA ALA A 15 -19.09 -14.96 12.05
C ALA A 15 -17.60 -14.68 11.87
N PHE A 16 -17.29 -13.59 11.18
CA PHE A 16 -15.92 -13.13 11.06
C PHE A 16 -15.40 -12.63 12.41
N TYR A 17 -14.12 -12.85 12.66
CA TYR A 17 -13.43 -12.28 13.80
C TYR A 17 -13.42 -10.76 13.71
N GLU A 18 -13.43 -10.08 14.86
CA GLU A 18 -13.23 -8.64 14.88
C GLU A 18 -11.82 -8.31 14.38
N ILE A 19 -11.75 -7.44 13.37
CA ILE A 19 -10.47 -6.99 12.83
C ILE A 19 -9.83 -6.05 13.86
N PRO A 20 -8.57 -6.27 14.26
CA PRO A 20 -7.87 -5.38 15.18
C PRO A 20 -7.60 -4.01 14.53
N ASP A 21 -7.54 -2.96 15.34
CA ASP A 21 -7.43 -1.59 14.83
C ASP A 21 -6.11 -1.33 14.09
N CYS A 22 -5.05 -2.06 14.41
CA CYS A 22 -3.78 -2.00 13.69
C CYS A 22 -3.90 -2.43 12.22
N LEU A 23 -4.87 -3.28 11.89
CA LEU A 23 -5.13 -3.73 10.51
C LEU A 23 -6.17 -2.86 9.81
N LYS A 24 -7.15 -2.30 10.53
CA LYS A 24 -8.18 -1.41 9.95
C LYS A 24 -7.63 -0.13 9.30
N ILE A 25 -6.46 0.33 9.75
CA ILE A 25 -5.85 1.60 9.31
C ILE A 25 -5.02 1.44 8.02
N LEU A 26 -4.75 0.19 7.59
CA LEU A 26 -3.91 -0.09 6.43
C LEU A 26 -4.58 0.36 5.13
N THR A 27 -3.78 0.90 4.20
CA THR A 27 -4.23 1.07 2.81
C THR A 27 -4.18 -0.24 2.03
N GLU A 28 -4.81 -0.26 0.85
CA GLU A 28 -4.85 -1.45 -0.01
C GLU A 28 -3.45 -1.95 -0.42
N LEU A 29 -2.49 -1.04 -0.59
CA LEU A 29 -1.10 -1.40 -0.89
C LEU A 29 -0.35 -1.84 0.37
N GLU A 30 -0.61 -1.19 1.52
CA GLU A 30 -0.04 -1.58 2.81
C GLU A 30 -0.48 -3.00 3.21
N GLU A 31 -1.75 -3.34 3.02
CA GLU A 31 -2.30 -4.69 3.27
C GLU A 31 -1.67 -5.75 2.36
N ARG A 32 -1.41 -5.41 1.09
CA ARG A 32 -0.73 -6.34 0.16
C ARG A 32 0.72 -6.59 0.53
N LEU A 33 1.41 -5.59 1.09
CA LEU A 33 2.79 -5.77 1.56
C LEU A 33 2.88 -6.69 2.78
N THR A 34 1.87 -6.70 3.64
CA THR A 34 1.86 -7.59 4.81
C THR A 34 1.39 -9.00 4.45
N SER A 35 0.71 -9.18 3.33
CA SER A 35 0.20 -10.48 2.90
C SER A 35 1.33 -11.42 2.45
N PRO A 36 1.35 -12.69 2.92
CA PRO A 36 2.29 -13.71 2.47
C PRO A 36 2.13 -14.03 0.97
N ARG A 37 0.90 -13.91 0.47
CA ARG A 37 0.53 -14.22 -0.91
C ARG A 37 -0.20 -13.03 -1.49
N ILE A 38 0.29 -12.50 -2.61
CA ILE A 38 -0.35 -11.37 -3.28
C ILE A 38 -1.15 -11.90 -4.47
N PRO A 39 -2.48 -12.05 -4.35
CA PRO A 39 -3.29 -12.53 -5.45
C PRO A 39 -3.39 -11.46 -6.55
N PHE A 40 -2.97 -11.79 -7.76
CA PHE A 40 -3.25 -11.01 -8.96
C PHE A 40 -4.47 -11.61 -9.67
N MET A 41 -5.67 -11.30 -9.18
CA MET A 41 -6.92 -11.77 -9.76
C MET A 41 -7.64 -10.64 -10.49
N ALA A 42 -8.18 -10.94 -11.67
CA ALA A 42 -9.04 -10.03 -12.41
C ALA A 42 -10.39 -10.73 -12.64
N ILE A 43 -11.42 -10.28 -11.94
CA ILE A 43 -12.79 -10.73 -12.21
C ILE A 43 -13.24 -10.03 -13.50
N ARG A 44 -13.53 -10.80 -14.53
CA ARG A 44 -14.10 -10.30 -15.79
C ARG A 44 -15.46 -10.94 -15.97
N MET A 45 -16.47 -10.13 -16.27
CA MET A 45 -17.77 -10.66 -16.70
C MET A 45 -17.59 -11.42 -18.01
N LEU A 46 -18.17 -12.62 -18.10
CA LEU A 46 -18.43 -13.25 -19.40
C LEU A 46 -19.53 -12.40 -20.05
N GLY A 47 -19.19 -11.68 -21.13
CA GLY A 47 -19.98 -10.54 -21.57
C GLY A 47 -21.42 -10.88 -21.99
N PHE A 48 -22.38 -10.07 -21.51
CA PHE A 48 -23.27 -9.32 -22.40
C PHE A 48 -23.85 -8.09 -21.67
N CYS A 49 -23.33 -6.89 -21.96
CA CYS A 49 -24.04 -5.61 -21.80
C CYS A 49 -23.24 -4.46 -22.44
N LYS A 50 -23.90 -3.64 -23.26
CA LYS A 50 -23.39 -2.37 -23.82
C LYS A 50 -23.69 -1.26 -22.83
N GLN A 51 -22.68 -0.77 -22.11
CA GLN A 51 -22.78 0.46 -21.33
C GLN A 51 -21.76 1.49 -21.87
N PHE A 52 -22.21 2.71 -22.10
CA PHE A 52 -21.34 3.83 -22.46
C PHE A 52 -20.75 4.46 -21.20
N GLY A 53 -19.43 4.61 -21.16
CA GLY A 53 -18.71 5.31 -20.09
C GLY A 53 -18.46 6.77 -20.45
N LEU A 54 -18.61 7.66 -19.47
CA LEU A 54 -18.41 9.11 -19.59
C LEU A 54 -16.92 9.45 -19.43
N LYS A 55 -16.37 10.30 -20.32
CA LYS A 55 -14.96 10.75 -20.30
C LYS A 55 -14.92 12.22 -19.90
N GLY A 56 -14.42 12.53 -18.70
CA GLY A 56 -14.22 13.90 -18.22
C GLY A 56 -12.74 14.21 -18.02
N ASN A 57 -12.34 15.44 -18.30
CA ASN A 57 -11.02 15.97 -17.97
C ASN A 57 -11.02 16.53 -16.54
N LEU A 58 -9.89 16.40 -15.84
CA LEU A 58 -9.66 16.97 -14.52
C LEU A 58 -8.70 18.16 -14.67
N VAL A 59 -9.14 19.35 -14.27
CA VAL A 59 -8.35 20.59 -14.31
C VAL A 59 -8.17 21.09 -12.88
N ASN A 60 -6.94 21.44 -12.50
CA ASN A 60 -6.65 22.05 -11.21
C ASN A 60 -6.53 23.58 -11.36
N GLY A 61 -7.20 24.34 -10.50
CA GLY A 61 -7.17 25.80 -10.49
C GLY A 61 -6.04 26.38 -9.65
N PRO A 62 -5.62 27.64 -9.87
CA PRO A 62 -4.56 28.25 -9.09
C PRO A 62 -5.04 28.55 -7.67
N MET A 63 -4.25 28.11 -6.68
CA MET A 63 -4.46 28.40 -5.27
C MET A 63 -3.53 29.52 -4.84
N ASN A 64 -4.08 30.55 -4.19
CA ASN A 64 -3.31 31.65 -3.59
C ASN A 64 -2.61 31.20 -2.30
N VAL A 65 -1.37 31.66 -2.11
CA VAL A 65 -0.32 31.05 -1.30
C VAL A 65 -0.19 31.68 0.10
N ASP A 66 -0.93 32.75 0.37
CA ASP A 66 -0.66 33.63 1.52
C ASP A 66 -1.20 33.13 2.87
N THR A 67 -1.88 31.97 2.91
CA THR A 67 -2.43 31.36 4.14
C THR A 67 -1.80 30.01 4.51
N ASN A 68 -0.58 29.69 4.06
CA ASN A 68 0.22 28.57 4.60
C ASN A 68 1.03 28.99 5.84
N VAL A 69 0.37 29.72 6.74
CA VAL A 69 1.00 30.53 7.79
C VAL A 69 1.32 29.65 9.00
N SER A 70 2.51 29.01 8.95
CA SER A 70 3.42 28.65 10.06
C SER A 70 4.25 27.35 9.88
N VAL A 71 4.30 26.80 8.66
CA VAL A 71 5.09 25.64 8.13
C VAL A 71 4.25 24.37 7.89
N LEU A 72 3.61 24.36 6.73
CA LEU A 72 3.09 23.22 5.96
C LEU A 72 3.20 23.62 4.47
N PRO A 73 3.58 22.77 3.50
CA PRO A 73 3.77 21.31 3.54
C PRO A 73 5.08 20.87 4.19
N ARG A 74 5.08 19.65 4.74
CA ARG A 74 6.30 19.01 5.28
C ARG A 74 7.27 18.71 4.13
N LYS A 75 8.57 18.75 4.40
CA LYS A 75 9.55 18.20 3.45
C LYS A 75 9.24 16.71 3.25
N PHE A 76 9.38 16.23 2.03
CA PHE A 76 9.18 14.80 1.73
C PHE A 76 10.09 13.90 2.59
N SER A 77 11.29 14.38 2.95
CA SER A 77 12.20 13.71 3.88
C SER A 77 11.59 13.45 5.26
N ASP A 78 10.79 14.40 5.75
CA ASP A 78 10.31 14.42 7.14
C ASP A 78 8.98 13.67 7.29
N THR A 79 8.35 13.34 6.16
CA THR A 79 7.06 12.63 6.12
C THR A 79 7.22 11.14 6.43
N HIS A 80 8.45 10.60 6.36
CA HIS A 80 8.76 9.18 6.61
C HIS A 80 7.86 8.21 5.82
N THR A 81 7.47 8.61 4.61
CA THR A 81 6.66 7.81 3.70
C THR A 81 7.44 7.47 2.44
N ILE A 82 7.10 6.34 1.82
CA ILE A 82 7.77 5.83 0.62
C ILE A 82 6.74 5.73 -0.51
N GLN A 83 7.06 6.29 -1.67
CA GLN A 83 6.26 6.07 -2.88
C GLN A 83 6.61 4.70 -3.47
N LEU A 84 5.61 3.81 -3.56
CA LEU A 84 5.80 2.45 -4.03
C LEU A 84 5.00 2.20 -5.30
N LYS A 85 5.72 1.76 -6.34
CA LYS A 85 5.16 1.27 -7.60
C LYS A 85 5.10 -0.25 -7.53
N PHE A 86 3.89 -0.79 -7.41
CA PHE A 86 3.67 -2.21 -7.42
C PHE A 86 3.39 -2.69 -8.84
N MET A 87 4.29 -3.52 -9.38
CA MET A 87 4.25 -4.00 -10.76
C MET A 87 3.81 -5.45 -10.80
N ARG A 88 2.88 -5.82 -11.69
CA ARG A 88 2.50 -7.24 -11.88
C ARG A 88 3.65 -8.07 -12.47
N GLN A 89 4.44 -7.45 -13.35
CA GLN A 89 5.65 -8.01 -13.95
C GLN A 89 6.65 -6.87 -14.15
N MET A 90 7.93 -7.12 -13.92
CA MET A 90 8.99 -6.10 -14.06
C MET A 90 9.07 -5.50 -15.47
N LYS A 91 8.64 -6.24 -16.49
CA LYS A 91 8.63 -5.80 -17.89
C LYS A 91 7.51 -4.80 -18.24
N ASN A 92 6.52 -4.63 -17.37
CA ASN A 92 5.41 -3.73 -17.64
C ASN A 92 5.88 -2.28 -17.49
N LYS A 93 5.39 -1.38 -18.36
CA LYS A 93 5.69 0.07 -18.25
C LYS A 93 4.84 0.75 -17.19
N ASN A 94 3.59 0.30 -17.03
CA ASN A 94 2.62 0.88 -16.12
C ASN A 94 2.55 0.06 -14.83
N ALA A 95 2.47 0.76 -13.71
CA ALA A 95 2.25 0.15 -12.41
C ALA A 95 0.84 -0.41 -12.30
N PHE A 96 0.72 -1.54 -11.60
CA PHE A 96 -0.58 -2.08 -11.21
C PHE A 96 -1.18 -1.24 -10.09
N MET A 97 -0.37 -0.86 -9.09
CA MET A 97 -0.74 0.08 -8.04
C MET A 97 0.39 1.08 -7.81
N TYR A 98 0.04 2.32 -7.49
CA TYR A 98 0.99 3.36 -7.15
C TYR A 98 0.47 4.17 -5.99
N GLU A 99 1.02 3.94 -4.80
CA GLU A 99 0.59 4.61 -3.57
C GLU A 99 1.79 5.03 -2.72
N THR A 100 1.51 5.96 -1.81
CA THR A 100 2.45 6.36 -0.77
C THR A 100 2.18 5.54 0.48
N ILE A 101 3.20 4.83 0.96
CA ILE A 101 3.10 3.92 2.10
C ILE A 101 3.78 4.49 3.32
N ARG A 102 3.26 4.15 4.51
CA ARG A 102 3.83 4.46 5.82
C ARG A 102 4.51 3.21 6.40
N PRO A 103 5.85 3.09 6.30
CA PRO A 103 6.57 1.90 6.78
C PRO A 103 6.33 1.59 8.27
N LYS A 104 6.11 2.62 9.10
CA LYS A 104 5.80 2.46 10.52
C LYS A 104 4.47 1.73 10.77
N VAL A 105 3.46 2.00 9.96
CA VAL A 105 2.13 1.36 10.08
C VAL A 105 2.23 -0.09 9.62
N VAL A 106 2.88 -0.32 8.47
CA VAL A 106 3.16 -1.66 7.95
C VAL A 106 3.92 -2.50 8.99
N ARG A 107 5.00 -1.97 9.59
CA ARG A 107 5.77 -2.69 10.61
C ARG A 107 4.94 -3.06 11.83
N THR A 108 4.06 -2.17 12.28
CA THR A 108 3.15 -2.45 13.40
C THR A 108 2.18 -3.58 13.06
N ALA A 109 1.62 -3.56 11.85
CA ALA A 109 0.73 -4.62 11.37
C ALA A 109 1.44 -5.97 11.24
N VAL A 110 2.66 -6.01 10.67
CA VAL A 110 3.45 -7.24 10.52
C VAL A 110 3.78 -7.85 11.88
N LYS A 111 4.15 -7.04 12.88
CA LYS A 111 4.42 -7.54 14.24
C LYS A 111 3.22 -8.28 14.82
N TYR A 112 2.01 -7.75 14.64
CA TYR A 112 0.78 -8.40 15.07
C TYR A 112 0.50 -9.69 14.26
N LEU A 113 0.72 -9.66 12.95
CA LEU A 113 0.40 -10.79 12.06
C LEU A 113 1.30 -12.00 12.29
N VAL A 114 2.59 -11.79 12.58
CA VAL A 114 3.56 -12.87 12.84
C VAL A 114 3.20 -13.68 14.08
N GLU A 115 2.45 -13.12 15.02
CA GLU A 115 1.97 -13.85 16.20
C GLU A 115 0.81 -14.80 15.88
N GLN A 116 0.13 -14.65 14.75
CA GLN A 116 -1.02 -15.44 14.36
C GLN A 116 -0.63 -16.83 13.84
N GLU A 117 -1.51 -17.81 14.05
CA GLU A 117 -1.28 -19.22 13.68
C GLU A 117 -0.94 -19.39 12.19
N LEU A 118 -1.60 -18.64 11.31
CA LEU A 118 -1.36 -18.70 9.87
C LEU A 118 0.08 -18.32 9.51
N TYR A 119 0.60 -17.23 10.08
CA TYR A 119 1.96 -16.75 9.77
C TYR A 119 3.03 -17.63 10.43
N LYS A 120 2.73 -18.19 11.61
CA LYS A 120 3.58 -19.20 12.26
C LYS A 120 3.68 -20.47 11.43
N GLY A 121 2.57 -20.94 10.87
CA GLY A 121 2.53 -22.14 10.01
C GLY A 121 3.34 -21.97 8.72
N GLU A 122 3.37 -20.76 8.17
CA GLU A 122 4.17 -20.42 6.98
C GLU A 122 5.65 -20.10 7.30
N GLY A 123 6.03 -20.06 8.59
CA GLY A 123 7.42 -19.80 9.01
C GLY A 123 7.92 -18.38 8.69
N ILE A 124 7.03 -17.38 8.71
CA ILE A 124 7.37 -16.00 8.30
C ILE A 124 8.14 -15.29 9.42
N ILE A 125 9.32 -14.76 9.08
CA ILE A 125 10.20 -14.00 10.00
C ILE A 125 10.25 -12.54 9.56
N ILE A 126 10.25 -11.63 10.53
CA ILE A 126 10.45 -10.19 10.28
C ILE A 126 11.94 -9.96 10.05
N SER A 127 12.34 -9.60 8.84
CA SER A 127 13.71 -9.13 8.59
C SER A 127 13.83 -7.67 9.02
N ASP A 128 14.74 -7.39 9.95
CA ASP A 128 15.15 -6.03 10.30
C ASP A 128 16.31 -5.53 9.39
N ASP A 129 16.90 -6.41 8.57
CA ASP A 129 18.08 -6.11 7.73
C ASP A 129 17.77 -5.10 6.62
N TRP A 130 16.51 -5.04 6.15
CA TRP A 130 16.07 -4.14 5.08
C TRP A 130 16.35 -2.65 5.38
N LEU A 131 16.33 -2.23 6.65
CA LEU A 131 16.65 -0.86 7.05
C LEU A 131 18.14 -0.52 6.90
N ASN A 132 19.01 -1.52 7.05
CA ASN A 132 20.46 -1.32 7.04
C ASN A 132 21.00 -1.20 5.61
N GLU A 133 20.43 -1.95 4.65
CA GLU A 133 20.88 -1.91 3.25
C GLU A 133 20.59 -0.55 2.57
N TYR A 134 19.42 0.04 2.85
CA TYR A 134 19.04 1.35 2.29
C TYR A 134 19.91 2.50 2.80
N SER A 135 20.45 2.38 4.02
CA SER A 135 21.38 3.35 4.60
C SER A 135 22.69 3.39 3.80
N ASN A 136 23.17 2.23 3.37
CA ASN A 136 24.42 2.07 2.62
C ASN A 136 24.30 2.44 1.13
N GLU A 137 23.11 2.31 0.52
CA GLU A 137 22.89 2.72 -0.88
C GLU A 137 22.91 4.24 -1.10
N ARG A 138 22.50 5.03 -0.10
CA ARG A 138 22.61 6.51 -0.17
C ARG A 138 24.06 6.99 -0.23
N GLU A 139 24.99 6.22 0.32
CA GLU A 139 26.43 6.50 0.28
C GLU A 139 27.08 6.06 -1.04
N ARG A 140 26.41 5.22 -1.83
CA ARG A 140 26.87 4.74 -3.15
C ARG A 140 26.21 5.49 -4.31
N THR A 141 26.11 6.82 -4.24
CA THR A 141 25.71 7.60 -5.42
C THR A 141 26.78 7.45 -6.52
N PRO A 142 26.42 7.08 -7.77
CA PRO A 142 27.36 7.06 -8.88
C PRO A 142 27.88 8.48 -9.18
N PRO A 143 29.15 8.64 -9.59
CA PRO A 143 29.79 9.95 -9.81
C PRO A 143 29.20 10.82 -10.94
N ASP A 144 28.16 10.38 -11.66
CA ASP A 144 27.71 11.00 -12.92
C ASP A 144 26.59 12.05 -12.80
N MET A 145 26.26 12.52 -11.58
CA MET A 145 25.35 13.66 -11.37
C MET A 145 26.05 14.90 -10.78
N LYS A 146 27.32 15.15 -11.16
CA LYS A 146 27.84 16.52 -11.08
C LYS A 146 27.21 17.34 -12.20
N LEU A 147 26.10 17.99 -11.88
CA LEU A 147 25.51 19.04 -12.70
C LEU A 147 26.59 20.12 -12.90
N ASN A 148 27.17 20.21 -14.10
CA ASN A 148 28.03 21.34 -14.46
C ASN A 148 27.16 22.60 -14.48
N LEU A 149 27.13 23.31 -13.36
CA LEU A 149 26.62 24.67 -13.29
C LEU A 149 27.68 25.56 -13.94
N ALA A 150 27.42 26.03 -15.16
CA ALA A 150 28.24 27.08 -15.77
C ALA A 150 28.05 28.39 -14.96
N PRO A 151 29.13 29.10 -14.61
CA PRO A 151 29.00 30.41 -13.97
C PRO A 151 28.46 31.47 -14.95
N PRO A 152 27.91 32.58 -14.43
CA PRO A 152 27.05 33.52 -15.17
C PRO A 152 27.76 34.24 -16.33
#